data_AF-A0A261FXU2-F1
#
_entry.id   AF-A0A261FXU2-F1
#
_cell.length_a   1.000
_cell.length_b   1.000
_cell.length_c   1.000
_cell.angle_alpha   90.00
_cell.angle_beta   90.00
_cell.angle_gamma   90.00
#
_symmetry.space_group_name_H-M   'P 1'
#
loop_
_entity.id
_entity.type
_entity.pdbx_description
1 polymer ?
#
loop_
_entity_poly.entity_id
_entity_poly.type
_entity_poly.pdbx_seq_one_letter_code
_entity_poly.pdbx_strand_id
1 'polypeptide(L)'
;MEGRLDMATRKRLTNRFKAEYAKGDKKQKGEILDRLEAVGMGRSTARRLLTQAEREKPVKGAARGRRPKYDAGAQRLLERLWLLMGMPCGPYMKAMFDQWIPALLANGELDGIDGDALDQVLAMSPSTIDRRLRPLKQAAMPKGASLTRPAAEHMRNSIRIRKCTDETIRVPGLAEADTVAHCGPSMKGEFART
;
A
#
# COMPACT_ATOMS: atom_id res chain seq x y z
N MET A 1 16.74 -16.32 -35.19
CA MET A 1 16.53 -16.00 -33.75
C MET A 1 15.61 -17.06 -33.18
N GLU A 2 16.19 -18.03 -32.48
CA GLU A 2 15.47 -19.22 -32.00
C GLU A 2 14.56 -18.85 -30.83
N GLY A 3 13.29 -19.25 -30.92
CA GLY A 3 12.21 -18.83 -30.03
C GLY A 3 12.47 -19.23 -28.58
N ARG A 4 12.84 -18.26 -27.74
CA ARG A 4 13.08 -18.48 -26.32
C ARG A 4 11.74 -18.82 -25.65
N LEU A 5 11.60 -20.04 -25.13
CA LEU A 5 10.41 -20.46 -24.36
C LEU A 5 10.04 -19.42 -23.29
N ASP A 6 8.76 -19.03 -23.25
CA ASP A 6 8.22 -18.21 -22.18
C ASP A 6 8.28 -18.94 -20.82
N MET A 7 8.39 -18.16 -19.74
CA MET A 7 8.47 -18.65 -18.38
C MET A 7 7.25 -19.45 -17.93
N ALA A 8 6.04 -19.15 -18.44
CA ALA A 8 4.86 -19.94 -18.13
C ALA A 8 4.95 -21.35 -18.73
N THR A 9 5.40 -21.47 -19.98
CA THR A 9 5.60 -22.75 -20.67
C THR A 9 6.69 -23.57 -20.00
N ARG A 10 7.80 -22.94 -19.60
CA ARG A 10 8.86 -23.58 -18.82
C ARG A 10 8.31 -24.19 -17.52
N LYS A 11 7.55 -23.42 -16.74
CA LYS A 11 6.93 -23.92 -15.50
C LYS A 11 5.98 -25.09 -15.74
N ARG A 12 5.15 -25.04 -16.79
CA ARG A 12 4.22 -26.14 -17.12
C ARG A 12 4.97 -27.44 -17.45
N LEU A 13 6.01 -27.36 -18.28
CA LEU A 13 6.84 -28.50 -18.63
C LEU A 13 7.56 -29.09 -17.41
N THR A 14 8.16 -28.23 -16.58
CA THR A 14 8.84 -28.67 -15.35
C THR A 14 7.86 -29.33 -14.37
N ASN A 15 6.65 -28.80 -14.21
CA ASN A 15 5.64 -29.38 -13.31
C ASN A 15 5.23 -30.80 -13.71
N ARG A 16 5.20 -31.11 -15.02
CA ARG A 16 4.88 -32.45 -15.52
C ARG A 16 5.90 -33.51 -15.10
N PHE A 17 7.19 -33.18 -15.16
CA PHE A 17 8.29 -34.11 -14.82
C PHE A 17 8.70 -34.06 -13.34
N LYS A 18 8.07 -33.20 -12.53
CA LYS A 18 8.45 -32.93 -11.13
C LYS A 18 8.39 -34.18 -10.25
N ALA A 19 7.30 -34.94 -10.32
CA ALA A 19 7.10 -36.15 -9.50
C ALA A 19 8.06 -37.29 -9.89
N GLU A 20 8.32 -37.43 -11.19
CA GLU A 20 9.25 -38.43 -11.74
C GLU A 20 10.69 -38.07 -11.37
N TYR A 21 11.06 -36.80 -11.48
CA TYR A 21 12.39 -36.32 -11.09
C TYR A 21 12.64 -36.46 -9.59
N ALA A 22 11.65 -36.22 -8.73
CA ALA A 22 11.79 -36.38 -7.28
C ALA A 22 12.07 -37.84 -6.89
N LYS A 23 11.37 -38.79 -7.51
CA LYS A 23 11.47 -40.24 -7.22
C LYS A 23 12.57 -40.96 -8.00
N GLY A 24 13.10 -40.33 -9.05
CA GLY A 24 14.03 -40.97 -9.97
C GLY A 24 15.44 -41.18 -9.40
N ASP A 25 16.10 -42.22 -9.90
CA ASP A 25 17.52 -42.46 -9.68
C ASP A 25 18.41 -41.46 -10.46
N LYS A 26 19.74 -41.56 -10.32
CA LYS A 26 20.68 -40.64 -10.97
C LYS A 26 20.56 -40.66 -12.51
N LYS A 27 20.26 -41.81 -13.10
CA LYS A 27 20.13 -41.99 -14.56
C LYS A 27 18.82 -41.37 -15.05
N GLN A 28 17.71 -41.69 -14.39
CA GLN A 28 16.38 -41.15 -14.68
C GLN A 28 16.34 -39.61 -14.54
N LYS A 29 16.99 -39.07 -13.50
CA LYS A 29 17.15 -37.62 -13.32
C LYS A 29 17.96 -36.99 -14.47
N GLY A 30 18.97 -37.68 -14.99
CA GLY A 30 19.73 -37.26 -16.16
C GLY A 30 18.87 -37.17 -17.41
N GLU A 31 18.11 -38.24 -17.71
CA GLU A 31 17.22 -38.32 -18.87
C GLU A 31 16.13 -37.23 -18.87
N ILE A 32 15.57 -36.92 -17.70
CA ILE A 32 14.60 -35.82 -17.55
C ILE A 32 15.24 -34.46 -17.85
N LEU A 33 16.48 -34.23 -17.42
CA LEU A 33 17.19 -32.99 -17.73
C LEU A 33 17.51 -32.89 -19.22
N ASP A 34 17.91 -33.99 -19.86
CA ASP A 34 18.19 -34.05 -21.30
C ASP A 34 16.92 -33.74 -22.12
N ARG A 35 15.77 -34.28 -21.71
CA ARG A 35 14.46 -33.98 -22.33
C ARG A 35 14.09 -32.50 -22.22
N LEU A 36 14.35 -31.85 -21.08
CA LEU A 36 14.05 -30.43 -20.91
C LEU A 36 15.02 -29.54 -21.70
N GLU A 37 16.27 -29.96 -21.84
CA GLU A 37 17.30 -29.29 -22.63
C GLU A 37 16.98 -29.33 -24.13
N ALA A 38 16.49 -30.47 -24.64
CA ALA A 38 16.06 -30.61 -26.03
C ALA A 38 14.89 -29.68 -26.42
N VAL A 39 14.07 -29.25 -25.45
CA VAL A 39 12.95 -28.30 -25.68
C VAL A 39 13.41 -26.84 -25.50
N GLY A 40 14.71 -26.59 -25.30
CA GLY A 40 15.28 -25.23 -25.18
C GLY A 40 15.27 -24.66 -23.76
N MET A 41 15.20 -25.52 -22.73
CA MET A 41 15.39 -25.13 -21.34
C MET A 41 16.82 -25.47 -20.89
N GLY A 42 17.66 -24.46 -20.64
CA GLY A 42 19.02 -24.70 -20.16
C GLY A 42 19.06 -25.59 -18.91
N ARG A 43 19.98 -26.56 -18.89
CA ARG A 43 20.07 -27.63 -17.89
C ARG A 43 20.08 -27.14 -16.44
N SER A 44 20.77 -26.03 -16.16
CA SER A 44 20.81 -25.39 -14.85
C SER A 44 19.45 -24.81 -14.43
N THR A 45 18.70 -24.28 -15.40
CA THR A 45 17.35 -23.73 -15.19
C THR A 45 16.35 -24.87 -14.94
N ALA A 46 16.43 -25.96 -15.72
CA ALA A 46 15.62 -27.16 -15.53
C ALA A 46 15.82 -27.75 -14.14
N ARG A 47 17.07 -27.98 -13.74
CA ARG A 47 17.42 -28.48 -12.40
C ARG A 47 16.89 -27.56 -11.29
N ARG A 48 17.09 -26.24 -11.42
CA ARG A 48 16.60 -25.26 -10.44
C ARG A 48 15.08 -25.35 -10.29
N LEU A 49 14.33 -25.36 -11.39
CA LEU A 49 12.87 -25.40 -11.36
C LEU A 49 12.33 -26.72 -10.80
N LEU A 50 12.96 -27.87 -11.12
CA LEU A 50 12.57 -29.18 -10.59
C LEU A 50 12.82 -29.29 -9.08
N THR A 51 13.95 -28.77 -8.57
CA THR A 51 14.32 -28.85 -7.14
C THR A 51 13.68 -27.76 -6.29
N GLN A 52 13.44 -26.56 -6.83
CA GLN A 52 12.78 -25.47 -6.11
C GLN A 52 11.34 -25.84 -5.72
N ALA A 53 10.76 -26.76 -6.47
CA ALA A 53 9.40 -27.23 -6.32
C ALA A 53 9.29 -28.37 -5.27
N GLU A 54 10.37 -29.08 -4.94
CA GLU A 54 10.47 -29.90 -3.71
C GLU A 54 10.62 -29.04 -2.45
N ARG A 55 11.14 -27.81 -2.61
CA ARG A 55 11.26 -26.81 -1.53
C ARG A 55 10.03 -25.91 -1.39
N GLU A 56 8.95 -26.15 -2.14
CA GLU A 56 7.62 -25.65 -1.77
C GLU A 56 7.24 -26.32 -0.45
N LYS A 57 7.78 -25.75 0.63
CA LYS A 57 7.42 -26.09 2.00
C LYS A 57 5.90 -26.16 2.03
N PRO A 58 5.29 -27.18 2.68
CA PRO A 58 3.87 -27.11 2.97
C PRO A 58 3.63 -25.72 3.52
N VAL A 59 2.66 -25.00 2.94
CA VAL A 59 2.26 -23.67 3.42
C VAL A 59 2.13 -23.85 4.92
N LYS A 60 3.12 -23.40 5.68
CA LYS A 60 3.11 -23.56 7.14
C LYS A 60 1.84 -22.83 7.51
N GLY A 61 0.80 -23.57 7.91
CA GLY A 61 -0.46 -22.99 8.35
C GLY A 61 -0.07 -21.87 9.28
N ALA A 62 -0.44 -20.64 8.91
CA ALA A 62 0.21 -19.42 9.38
C ALA A 62 0.49 -19.56 10.86
N ALA A 63 1.76 -19.77 11.23
CA ALA A 63 2.12 -19.90 12.63
C ALA A 63 1.55 -18.64 13.27
N ARG A 64 0.54 -18.80 14.15
CA ARG A 64 -0.16 -17.67 14.76
C ARG A 64 0.95 -16.80 15.32
N GLY A 65 1.18 -15.66 14.67
CA GLY A 65 2.28 -14.78 15.04
C GLY A 65 2.12 -14.35 16.48
N ARG A 66 3.12 -13.64 17.00
CA ARG A 66 3.01 -12.98 18.31
C ARG A 66 1.64 -12.30 18.43
N ARG A 67 0.94 -12.55 19.54
CA ARG A 67 -0.36 -11.93 19.80
C ARG A 67 -0.25 -10.42 19.51
N PRO A 68 -1.17 -9.83 18.73
CA PRO A 68 -1.13 -8.41 18.42
C PRO A 68 -1.04 -7.58 19.72
N LYS A 69 -0.11 -6.64 19.79
CA LYS A 69 0.08 -5.77 20.97
C LYS A 69 -1.18 -4.96 21.29
N TYR A 70 -1.90 -4.55 20.25
CA TYR A 70 -3.16 -3.84 20.40
C TYR A 70 -4.27 -4.63 19.74
N ASP A 71 -5.36 -4.82 20.47
CA ASP A 71 -6.47 -5.69 20.09
C ASP A 71 -7.42 -5.05 19.06
N ALA A 72 -8.54 -5.72 18.82
CA ALA A 72 -9.57 -5.26 17.91
C ALA A 72 -10.43 -4.11 18.48
N GLY A 73 -10.57 -4.02 19.81
CA GLY A 73 -11.28 -2.93 20.48
C GLY A 73 -10.52 -1.61 20.30
N ALA A 74 -9.22 -1.62 20.56
CA ALA A 74 -8.32 -0.49 20.32
C ALA A 74 -8.30 -0.07 18.85
N GLN A 75 -8.36 -1.02 17.91
CA GLN A 75 -8.48 -0.69 16.48
C GLN A 75 -9.78 0.05 16.16
N ARG A 76 -10.93 -0.45 16.63
CA ARG A 76 -12.24 0.20 16.39
C ARG A 76 -12.29 1.59 17.01
N LEU A 77 -11.77 1.74 18.23
CA LEU A 77 -11.69 3.04 18.90
C LEU A 77 -10.79 4.01 18.14
N LEU A 78 -9.62 3.56 17.67
CA LEU A 78 -8.71 4.38 16.87
C LEU A 78 -9.40 4.91 15.60
N GLU A 79 -10.12 4.06 14.88
CA GLU A 79 -10.86 4.44 13.66
C GLU A 79 -11.98 5.45 13.97
N ARG A 80 -12.75 5.22 15.05
CA ARG A 80 -13.79 6.14 15.50
C ARG A 80 -13.21 7.52 15.87
N LEU A 81 -12.17 7.55 16.68
CA LEU A 81 -11.48 8.80 17.06
C LEU A 81 -10.96 9.53 15.83
N TRP A 82 -10.35 8.81 14.88
CA TRP A 82 -9.82 9.42 13.66
C TRP A 82 -10.92 10.13 12.85
N LEU A 83 -12.11 9.53 12.75
CA LEU A 83 -13.26 10.15 12.09
C LEU A 83 -13.79 11.37 12.86
N LEU A 84 -13.96 11.25 14.18
CA LEU A 84 -14.42 12.35 15.04
C LEU A 84 -13.47 13.55 15.01
N MET A 85 -12.17 13.31 14.92
CA MET A 85 -11.13 14.34 14.90
C MET A 85 -10.90 14.98 13.52
N GLY A 86 -11.70 14.63 12.50
CA GLY A 86 -11.57 15.20 11.15
C GLY A 86 -10.42 14.60 10.33
N MET A 87 -10.08 13.34 10.58
CA MET A 87 -9.12 12.55 9.81
C MET A 87 -7.67 13.10 9.76
N PRO A 88 -7.07 13.56 10.88
CA PRO A 88 -5.70 14.07 10.90
C PRO A 88 -4.66 12.98 10.56
N CYS A 89 -3.44 13.40 10.21
CA CYS A 89 -2.30 12.47 10.13
C CYS A 89 -1.83 12.06 11.54
N GLY A 90 -1.14 10.93 11.65
CA GLY A 90 -0.77 10.33 12.94
C GLY A 90 -0.09 11.27 13.94
N PRO A 91 0.88 12.12 13.54
CA PRO A 91 1.50 13.10 14.45
C PRO A 91 0.51 14.13 15.00
N TYR A 92 -0.36 14.68 14.16
CA TYR A 92 -1.37 15.64 14.59
C TYR A 92 -2.42 14.98 15.48
N MET A 93 -2.91 13.80 15.08
CA MET A 93 -3.85 13.03 15.88
C MET A 93 -3.29 12.78 17.29
N LYS A 94 -2.01 12.39 17.37
CA LYS A 94 -1.34 12.14 18.64
C LYS A 94 -1.24 13.39 19.52
N ALA A 95 -0.85 14.52 18.93
CA ALA A 95 -0.74 15.79 19.65
C ALA A 95 -2.10 16.32 20.14
N MET A 96 -3.18 15.96 19.44
CA MET A 96 -4.53 16.39 19.76
C MET A 96 -5.19 15.56 20.87
N PHE A 97 -4.67 14.38 21.24
CA PHE A 97 -5.32 13.50 22.21
C PHE A 97 -5.57 14.16 23.57
N ASP A 98 -4.61 14.93 24.08
CA ASP A 98 -4.72 15.55 25.40
C ASP A 98 -5.90 16.54 25.50
N GLN A 99 -6.24 17.19 24.39
CA GLN A 99 -7.38 18.10 24.32
C GLN A 99 -8.69 17.36 23.98
N TRP A 100 -8.64 16.42 23.03
CA TRP A 100 -9.84 15.81 22.46
C TRP A 100 -10.43 14.71 23.34
N ILE A 101 -9.61 13.87 23.95
CA ILE A 101 -10.11 12.74 24.74
C ILE A 101 -10.95 13.21 25.94
N PRO A 102 -10.53 14.21 26.74
CA PRO A 102 -11.36 14.73 27.83
C PRO A 102 -12.67 15.34 27.32
N ALA A 103 -12.62 16.09 26.22
CA ALA A 103 -13.83 16.71 25.64
C ALA A 103 -14.84 15.66 25.14
N LEU A 104 -14.36 14.59 24.52
CA LEU A 104 -15.22 13.50 24.05
C LEU A 104 -15.82 12.70 25.23
N LEU A 105 -15.06 12.47 26.31
CA LEU A 105 -15.58 11.87 27.54
C LEU A 105 -16.65 12.74 28.19
N ALA A 106 -16.40 14.05 28.31
CA ALA A 106 -17.35 14.98 28.94
C ALA A 106 -18.69 15.07 28.20
N ASN A 107 -18.68 14.85 26.89
CA ASN A 107 -19.87 14.84 26.04
C ASN A 107 -20.53 13.46 25.91
N GLY A 108 -20.04 12.43 26.61
CA GLY A 108 -20.56 11.06 26.53
C GLY A 108 -20.26 10.33 25.22
N GLU A 109 -19.43 10.91 24.35
CA GLU A 109 -19.07 10.28 23.06
C GLU A 109 -18.27 9.00 23.27
N LEU A 110 -17.49 8.89 24.36
CA LEU A 110 -16.73 7.70 24.68
C LEU A 110 -17.41 6.79 25.73
N ASP A 111 -18.70 6.98 25.98
CA ASP A 111 -19.45 6.11 26.89
C ASP A 111 -19.49 4.66 26.38
N GLY A 112 -19.28 3.72 27.29
CA GLY A 112 -19.22 2.28 26.96
C GLY A 112 -17.95 1.83 26.23
N ILE A 113 -16.96 2.71 26.07
CA ILE A 113 -15.63 2.32 25.60
C ILE A 113 -14.86 1.66 26.74
N ASP A 114 -14.23 0.52 26.44
CA ASP A 114 -13.34 -0.19 27.34
C ASP A 114 -12.10 0.66 27.65
N GLY A 115 -11.79 0.84 28.95
CA GLY A 115 -10.63 1.58 29.42
C GLY A 115 -9.32 1.01 28.86
N ASP A 116 -9.22 -0.32 28.76
CA ASP A 116 -8.05 -1.00 28.19
C ASP A 116 -7.85 -0.64 26.71
N ALA A 117 -8.93 -0.43 25.96
CA ALA A 117 -8.86 -0.02 24.57
C ALA A 117 -8.39 1.43 24.42
N LEU A 118 -8.84 2.32 25.31
CA LEU A 118 -8.40 3.71 25.34
C LEU A 118 -6.91 3.82 25.66
N ASP A 119 -6.45 3.11 26.70
CA ASP A 119 -5.04 3.08 27.09
C ASP A 119 -4.14 2.54 25.96
N GLN A 120 -4.61 1.51 25.27
CA GLN A 120 -3.92 0.96 24.10
C GLN A 120 -3.78 2.00 22.98
N VAL A 121 -4.81 2.79 22.68
CA VAL A 121 -4.77 3.87 21.68
C VAL A 121 -3.82 4.99 22.12
N LEU A 122 -3.93 5.42 23.38
CA LEU A 122 -3.05 6.42 23.98
C LEU A 122 -1.59 5.96 24.05
N ALA A 123 -1.32 4.66 24.08
CA ALA A 123 0.04 4.10 24.03
C ALA A 123 0.61 3.99 22.60
N MET A 124 -0.16 4.27 21.54
CA MET A 124 0.35 4.18 20.17
C MET A 124 1.28 5.36 19.84
N SER A 125 2.37 5.06 19.11
CA SER A 125 3.21 6.08 18.49
C SER A 125 2.52 6.69 17.26
N PRO A 126 2.87 7.92 16.84
CA PRO A 126 2.37 8.52 15.60
C PRO A 126 2.49 7.60 14.37
N SER A 127 3.65 6.94 14.22
CA SER A 127 3.90 6.00 13.13
C SER A 127 3.04 4.74 13.20
N THR A 128 2.67 4.29 14.40
CA THR A 128 1.79 3.14 14.60
C THR A 128 0.36 3.51 14.24
N ILE A 129 -0.11 4.69 14.64
CA ILE A 129 -1.42 5.24 14.28
C ILE A 129 -1.58 5.25 12.76
N ASP A 130 -0.62 5.85 12.02
CA ASP A 130 -0.71 5.91 10.56
C ASP A 130 -0.67 4.53 9.89
N ARG A 131 0.15 3.60 10.39
CA ARG A 131 0.20 2.23 9.86
C ARG A 131 -1.12 1.49 10.07
N ARG A 132 -1.75 1.67 11.24
CA ARG A 132 -3.02 1.02 11.62
C ARG A 132 -4.21 1.58 10.86
N LEU A 133 -4.22 2.89 10.59
CA LEU A 133 -5.26 3.55 9.80
C LEU A 133 -5.06 3.39 8.29
N ARG A 134 -3.90 2.94 7.82
CA ARG A 134 -3.60 2.82 6.38
C ARG A 134 -4.67 2.04 5.60
N PRO A 135 -5.18 0.88 6.05
CA PRO A 135 -6.21 0.16 5.31
C PRO A 135 -7.50 0.97 5.17
N LEU A 136 -7.92 1.64 6.26
CA LEU A 136 -9.10 2.51 6.25
C LEU A 136 -8.90 3.72 5.33
N LYS A 137 -7.74 4.39 5.42
CA LYS A 137 -7.37 5.51 4.53
C LYS A 137 -7.39 5.09 3.06
N GLN A 138 -6.89 3.90 2.74
CA GLN A 138 -6.89 3.36 1.37
C GLN A 138 -8.30 3.02 0.87
N ALA A 139 -9.16 2.49 1.75
CA ALA A 139 -10.55 2.20 1.42
C ALA A 139 -11.39 3.48 1.25
N ALA A 140 -11.10 4.51 2.06
CA ALA A 140 -11.81 5.79 2.03
C ALA A 140 -11.30 6.75 0.95
N MET A 141 -10.04 6.62 0.51
CA MET A 141 -9.49 7.51 -0.51
C MET A 141 -10.09 7.21 -1.88
N PRO A 142 -10.84 8.16 -2.46
CA PRO A 142 -11.22 8.04 -3.86
C PRO A 142 -9.96 8.00 -4.72
N LYS A 143 -9.91 7.13 -5.73
CA LYS A 143 -8.84 7.19 -6.74
C LYS A 143 -8.92 8.58 -7.39
N GLY A 144 -7.91 9.41 -7.15
CA GLY A 144 -7.88 10.78 -7.67
C GLY A 144 -8.03 10.77 -9.18
N ALA A 145 -9.13 11.33 -9.67
CA ALA A 145 -9.28 11.69 -11.07
C ALA A 145 -8.89 13.16 -11.18
N SER A 146 -7.76 13.45 -11.81
CA SER A 146 -7.37 14.84 -12.09
C SER A 146 -8.13 15.34 -13.30
N LEU A 147 -8.98 16.35 -13.12
CA LEU A 147 -9.54 17.12 -14.25
C LEU A 147 -8.51 18.09 -14.83
N THR A 148 -7.46 18.43 -14.07
CA THR A 148 -6.38 19.27 -14.57
C THR A 148 -5.39 18.39 -15.31
N ARG A 149 -5.10 18.78 -16.56
CA ARG A 149 -3.95 18.23 -17.28
C ARG A 149 -2.68 18.86 -16.69
N PRO A 150 -1.63 18.09 -16.42
CA PRO A 150 -0.32 18.70 -16.22
C PRO A 150 -0.03 19.53 -17.48
N ALA A 151 0.33 20.81 -17.28
CA ALA A 151 0.77 21.65 -18.38
C ALA A 151 2.05 21.02 -18.92
N ALA A 152 1.92 20.19 -19.94
CA ALA A 152 3.03 19.39 -20.47
C ALA A 152 4.10 20.30 -21.09
N GLU A 153 3.77 21.56 -21.37
CA GLU A 153 4.65 22.53 -21.99
C GLU A 153 4.50 23.91 -21.31
N HIS A 154 5.61 24.36 -20.72
CA HIS A 154 6.07 25.76 -20.70
C HIS A 154 5.19 26.84 -20.06
N MET A 155 5.19 26.92 -18.72
CA MET A 155 5.19 28.21 -18.00
C MET A 155 5.46 28.07 -16.48
N ARG A 156 4.95 27.00 -15.84
CA ARG A 156 5.14 26.78 -14.39
C ARG A 156 6.61 26.59 -13.98
N ASN A 157 7.45 26.02 -14.85
CA ASN A 157 8.89 25.87 -14.58
C ASN A 157 9.71 27.16 -14.82
N SER A 158 9.16 28.15 -15.54
CA SER A 158 9.80 29.45 -15.73
C SER A 158 9.42 30.45 -14.63
N ILE A 159 8.38 30.17 -13.85
CA ILE A 159 7.91 31.03 -12.77
C ILE A 159 8.43 30.46 -11.45
N ARG A 160 9.34 31.20 -10.81
CA ARG A 160 9.90 30.81 -9.50
C ARG A 160 8.77 30.80 -8.46
N ILE A 161 8.49 29.63 -7.88
CA ILE A 161 7.61 29.50 -6.71
C ILE A 161 8.24 30.30 -5.57
N ARG A 162 7.55 31.36 -5.15
CA ARG A 162 8.02 32.22 -4.07
C ARG A 162 7.76 31.58 -2.71
N LYS A 163 8.72 31.69 -1.81
CA LYS A 163 8.63 31.18 -0.44
C LYS A 163 8.17 32.30 0.50
N CYS A 164 7.71 31.93 1.69
CA CYS A 164 7.29 32.84 2.75
C CYS A 164 8.37 33.85 3.20
N THR A 165 9.64 33.64 2.81
CA THR A 165 10.77 34.52 3.10
C THR A 165 11.10 35.51 1.96
N ASP A 166 10.44 35.42 0.80
CA ASP A 166 10.73 36.32 -0.32
C ASP A 166 10.09 37.70 -0.11
N GLU A 167 10.75 38.77 -0.59
CA GLU A 167 10.29 40.16 -0.41
C GLU A 167 8.89 40.40 -0.99
N THR A 168 7.99 40.98 -0.21
CA THR A 168 6.60 41.23 -0.63
C THR A 168 6.55 42.30 -1.72
N ILE A 169 6.01 41.94 -2.89
CA ILE A 169 5.84 42.88 -4.01
C ILE A 169 4.75 43.89 -3.62
N ARG A 170 5.05 45.18 -3.74
CA ARG A 170 4.14 46.29 -3.36
C ARG A 170 3.49 46.99 -4.56
N VAL A 171 3.70 46.49 -5.77
CA VAL A 171 3.14 47.01 -7.03
C VAL A 171 2.35 45.92 -7.75
N PRO A 172 1.16 46.20 -8.31
CA PRO A 172 0.39 45.21 -9.07
C PRO A 172 1.22 44.69 -10.26
N GLY A 173 1.30 43.36 -10.40
CA GLY A 173 2.03 42.68 -11.48
C GLY A 173 1.18 41.58 -12.13
N LEU A 174 1.83 40.73 -12.92
CA LEU A 174 1.19 39.53 -13.50
C LEU A 174 0.72 38.59 -12.36
N ALA A 175 -0.54 38.18 -12.41
CA ALA A 175 -1.11 37.20 -11.49
C ALA A 175 -1.42 35.91 -12.24
N GLU A 176 -0.87 34.79 -11.77
CA GLU A 176 -1.27 33.45 -12.21
C GLU A 176 -2.25 32.88 -11.19
N ALA A 177 -3.39 32.39 -11.66
CA ALA A 177 -4.38 31.71 -10.85
C ALA A 177 -4.33 30.21 -11.16
N ASP A 178 -4.13 29.38 -10.14
CA ASP A 178 -4.25 27.93 -10.28
C ASP A 178 -5.67 27.51 -9.89
N THR A 179 -6.33 26.72 -10.75
CA THR A 179 -7.67 26.20 -10.47
C THR A 179 -7.57 24.82 -9.84
N VAL A 180 -8.24 24.63 -8.70
CA VAL A 180 -8.38 23.30 -8.09
C VAL A 180 -9.74 22.72 -8.49
N ALA A 181 -9.72 21.55 -9.11
CA ALA A 181 -10.94 20.80 -9.36
C ALA A 181 -11.41 20.15 -8.05
N HIS A 182 -12.48 20.65 -7.45
CA HIS A 182 -13.15 20.03 -6.30
C HIS A 182 -14.06 18.87 -6.72
N CYS A 183 -13.58 17.99 -7.60
CA CYS A 183 -14.26 16.75 -7.92
C CYS A 183 -13.83 15.69 -6.90
N GLY A 184 -14.80 15.05 -6.24
CA GLY A 184 -14.54 13.88 -5.38
C GLY A 184 -14.14 12.65 -6.21
N PRO A 185 -14.63 11.43 -5.90
CA PRO A 185 -14.35 10.23 -6.70
C PRO A 185 -14.88 10.27 -8.14
N SER A 186 -15.73 11.24 -8.46
CA SER A 186 -16.45 11.32 -9.73
C SER A 186 -16.24 12.68 -10.37
N MET A 187 -16.04 12.67 -11.68
CA MET A 187 -16.01 13.86 -12.53
C MET A 187 -17.41 14.26 -13.03
N LYS A 188 -18.47 13.59 -12.56
CA LYS A 188 -19.86 13.95 -12.88
C LYS A 188 -20.32 15.10 -12.00
N GLY A 189 -20.83 16.16 -12.62
CA GLY A 189 -21.42 17.31 -11.94
C GLY A 189 -21.38 18.55 -12.82
N GLU A 190 -22.06 19.60 -12.36
CA GLU A 190 -21.88 20.95 -12.88
C GLU A 190 -20.73 21.62 -12.13
N PHE A 191 -19.83 22.25 -12.86
CA PHE A 191 -18.65 22.90 -12.30
C PHE A 191 -18.67 24.38 -12.68
N ALA A 192 -18.39 25.24 -11.70
CA ALA A 192 -18.11 26.64 -11.98
C ALA A 192 -16.83 26.71 -12.82
N ARG A 193 -16.95 27.22 -14.05
CA ARG A 193 -15.80 27.53 -14.90
C ARG A 193 -15.58 29.04 -14.79
N THR A 194 -14.54 29.43 -14.07
CA THR A 194 -14.04 30.81 -14.03
C THR A 194 -13.01 31.03 -15.12
#